data_AF-A0A3L7S7S0-F1
#
_entry.id   AF-A0A3L7S7S0-F1
#
_cell.length_a   1.000
_cell.length_b   1.000
_cell.length_c   1.000
_cell.angle_alpha   90.00
_cell.angle_beta   90.00
_cell.angle_gamma   90.00
#
_symmetry.space_group_name_H-M   'P 1'
#
loop_
_entity.id
_entity.type
_entity.pdbx_description
1 polymer ?
#
loop_
_entity_poly.entity_id
_entity_poly.type
_entity_poly.pdbx_seq_one_letter_code
_entity_poly.pdbx_strand_id
1 'polypeptide(L)' 'MGTRQSGMPPLYLADLLRDGTVVAEARRDALALIERDPQLVDPALARLKELVLMRWGKTLGLGTIG' A
#
# COMPACT_ATOMS: atom_id res chain seq x y z
N MET A 1 8.57 -11.76 40.17
CA MET A 1 9.58 -11.59 39.10
C MET A 1 9.19 -12.56 37.97
N GLY A 2 8.29 -12.29 37.04
CA GLY A 2 8.15 -11.09 36.19
C GLY A 2 8.65 -11.39 34.78
N THR A 3 8.28 -12.54 34.19
CA THR A 3 8.81 -13.01 32.91
C THR A 3 8.09 -12.35 31.73
N ARG A 4 8.85 -11.56 30.96
CA ARG A 4 8.59 -11.15 29.56
C ARG A 4 7.15 -10.70 29.25
N GLN A 5 6.80 -9.49 29.72
CA GLN A 5 5.91 -8.63 28.92
C GLN A 5 6.77 -7.86 27.91
N SER A 6 7.11 -8.50 26.80
CA SER A 6 7.45 -7.77 25.58
C SER A 6 6.37 -8.08 24.56
N GLY A 7 5.38 -7.18 24.52
CA GLY A 7 4.26 -7.20 23.60
C GLY A 7 4.72 -7.03 22.17
N MET A 8 4.97 -8.14 21.49
CA MET A 8 5.10 -8.16 20.04
C MET A 8 3.68 -8.24 19.46
N PRO A 9 3.20 -7.25 18.67
CA PRO A 9 1.86 -7.28 18.12
C PRO A 9 1.74 -8.51 17.19
N PRO A 10 0.83 -9.47 17.45
CA PRO A 10 0.80 -10.72 16.71
C PRO A 10 0.20 -10.63 15.30
N LEU A 11 -0.12 -9.44 14.78
CA LEU A 11 -1.19 -9.32 13.78
C LEU A 11 -0.82 -8.70 12.42
N TYR A 12 0.43 -8.29 12.13
CA TYR A 12 0.77 -7.74 10.80
C TYR A 12 1.82 -8.52 10.02
N LEU A 13 2.69 -9.29 10.68
CA LEU A 13 3.76 -10.01 9.99
C LEU A 13 3.33 -11.41 9.52
N ALA A 14 2.41 -12.05 10.25
CA ALA A 14 1.94 -13.40 9.93
C ALA A 14 1.05 -13.44 8.67
N ASP A 15 0.31 -12.35 8.40
CA ASP A 15 -0.60 -12.26 7.24
C ASP A 15 0.16 -12.05 5.93
N LEU A 16 1.22 -11.22 5.94
CA LEU A 16 2.11 -11.07 4.77
C LEU A 16 2.83 -12.37 4.40
N LEU A 17 3.13 -13.23 5.37
CA LEU A 17 3.76 -14.53 5.13
C LEU A 17 2.75 -15.60 4.64
N ARG A 18 1.48 -15.48 5.00
CA ARG A 18 0.40 -16.36 4.52
C ARG A 18 -0.13 -15.98 3.14
N ASP A 19 -0.30 -14.68 2.89
CA ASP A 19 -0.82 -14.11 1.64
C ASP A 19 0.28 -13.50 0.77
N GLY A 20 1.53 -13.92 0.97
CA GLY A 20 2.69 -13.37 0.27
C GLY A 20 2.57 -13.43 -1.25
N THR A 21 1.86 -14.41 -1.78
CA THR A 21 1.57 -14.53 -3.22
C THR A 21 0.63 -13.42 -3.70
N VAL A 22 -0.48 -13.18 -2.99
CA VAL A 22 -1.46 -12.13 -3.31
C VAL A 22 -0.81 -10.74 -3.18
N VAL A 23 -0.01 -10.52 -2.14
CA VAL A 23 0.71 -9.25 -1.96
C VAL A 23 1.76 -9.06 -3.06
N ALA A 24 2.45 -10.12 -3.48
CA ALA A 24 3.42 -10.06 -4.57
C ALA A 24 2.75 -9.85 -5.95
N GLU A 25 1.57 -10.42 -6.17
CA GLU A 25 0.74 -10.17 -7.35
C GLU A 25 0.25 -8.73 -7.39
N ALA A 26 -0.39 -8.25 -6.32
CA ALA A 26 -0.85 -6.88 -6.21
C ALA A 26 0.31 -5.87 -6.38
N ARG A 27 1.51 -6.18 -5.87
CA ARG A 27 2.71 -5.37 -6.10
C ARG A 27 3.11 -5.36 -7.57
N ARG A 28 3.15 -6.52 -8.24
CA ARG A 28 3.50 -6.61 -9.66
C ARG A 28 2.52 -5.80 -10.52
N ASP A 29 1.22 -5.93 -10.25
CA ASP A 29 0.18 -5.19 -10.97
C ASP A 29 0.31 -3.67 -10.74
N ALA A 30 0.56 -3.24 -9.50
CA ALA A 30 0.79 -1.83 -9.19
C ALA A 30 2.03 -1.26 -9.89
N LEU A 31 3.12 -2.04 -9.99
CA LEU A 31 4.32 -1.63 -10.72
C LEU A 31 4.05 -1.50 -12.22
N ALA A 32 3.43 -2.52 -12.83
CA ALA A 32 3.08 -2.48 -14.25
C ALA A 32 2.12 -1.32 -14.58
N LEU A 33 1.21 -0.99 -13.66
CA LEU A 33 0.32 0.16 -13.79
C LEU A 33 1.10 1.47 -13.81
N ILE A 34 2.04 1.66 -12.87
CA ILE A 34 2.86 2.87 -12.78
C ILE A 34 3.83 2.98 -13.96
N GLU A 35 4.37 1.87 -14.45
CA GLU A 35 5.22 1.87 -15.66
C GLU A 35 4.45 2.37 -16.90
N ARG A 36 3.17 1.99 -17.01
CA ARG A 36 2.31 2.40 -18.13
C ARG A 36 1.77 3.82 -17.96
N ASP A 37 1.36 4.19 -16.75
CA ASP A 37 0.77 5.48 -16.43
C ASP A 37 1.31 6.01 -15.09
N PRO A 38 2.50 6.63 -15.09
CA PRO A 38 3.15 7.09 -13.87
C PRO A 38 2.37 8.17 -13.12
N GLN A 39 1.51 8.91 -13.83
CA GLN A 39 0.74 10.02 -13.28
C GLN A 39 -0.72 9.65 -12.97
N LEU A 40 -1.11 8.39 -13.24
CA LEU A 40 -2.48 7.89 -13.14
C LEU A 40 -3.47 8.84 -13.82
N VAL A 41 -3.18 9.26 -15.05
CA VAL A 41 -3.99 10.20 -15.84
C VAL A 41 -5.11 9.52 -16.62
N ASP A 42 -5.09 8.19 -16.74
CA ASP A 42 -6.18 7.43 -17.34
C ASP A 42 -7.50 7.69 -16.56
N PRO A 43 -8.56 8.19 -17.22
CA PRO A 43 -9.86 8.42 -16.59
C PRO A 43 -10.44 7.15 -15.93
N ALA A 44 -10.13 5.97 -16.46
CA ALA A 44 -10.56 4.70 -15.87
C ALA A 44 -9.92 4.45 -14.49
N LEU A 45 -8.78 5.08 -14.21
CA LEU A 45 -8.03 4.98 -12.95
C LEU A 45 -8.29 6.16 -12.00
N ALA A 46 -9.16 7.12 -12.37
CA ALA A 46 -9.42 8.30 -11.56
C ALA A 46 -9.82 7.94 -10.11
N ARG A 47 -10.67 6.92 -9.95
CA ARG A 47 -11.08 6.46 -8.62
C ARG A 47 -9.93 5.86 -7.81
N LEU A 48 -9.02 5.12 -8.46
CA LEU A 48 -7.84 4.56 -7.81
C LEU A 48 -6.92 5.68 -7.33
N LYS A 49 -6.66 6.68 -8.18
CA LYS A 49 -5.85 7.86 -7.85
C LYS A 49 -6.39 8.61 -6.63
N GLU A 50 -7.69 8.87 -6.59
CA GLU A 50 -8.33 9.50 -5.43
C GLU A 50 -8.12 8.71 -4.13
N LEU A 51 -8.30 7.38 -4.18
CA LEU A 51 -8.16 6.53 -3.00
C LEU A 51 -6.72 6.49 -2.49
N VAL A 52 -5.74 6.42 -3.39
CA VAL A 52 -4.31 6.45 -3.05
C VAL A 52 -3.95 7.79 -2.41
N LEU A 53 -4.38 8.91 -3.00
CA LEU A 53 -4.11 10.24 -2.45
C LEU A 53 -4.82 10.47 -1.11
N MET A 54 -6.06 10.02 -0.96
CA MET A 54 -6.79 10.11 0.30
C MET A 54 -6.09 9.32 1.41
N ARG A 55 -5.67 8.09 1.13
CA ARG A 55 -5.11 7.19 2.14
C ARG A 55 -3.65 7.51 2.46
N TRP A 56 -2.85 7.79 1.44
CA TRP A 56 -1.39 7.90 1.56
C TRP A 56 -0.83 9.26 1.15
N GLY A 57 -1.64 10.20 0.64
CA GLY A 57 -1.14 11.52 0.21
C GLY A 57 -0.47 12.31 1.34
N LYS A 58 -0.98 12.22 2.57
CA LYS A 58 -0.34 12.81 3.76
C LYS A 58 0.96 12.09 4.15
N THR A 59 1.01 10.77 4.02
CA THR A 59 2.16 9.92 4.38
C THR A 59 3.29 10.05 3.38
N LEU A 60 2.98 10.23 2.10
CA LEU A 60 3.94 10.37 1.01
C LEU A 60 4.36 11.83 0.76
N GLY A 61 3.82 12.79 1.53
CA GLY A 61 4.07 14.22 1.29
C GLY A 61 3.49 14.73 -0.02
N LEU A 62 2.57 13.98 -0.64
CA LEU A 62 1.90 14.32 -1.91
C LEU A 62 0.70 15.27 -1.71
N GLY A 63 0.60 15.91 -0.54
CA GLY A 63 -0.33 17.01 -0.36
C GLY A 63 0.02 18.08 -1.39
N THR A 64 -0.86 18.30 -2.37
CA THR A 64 -0.73 19.27 -3.49
C THR A 64 0.07 18.84 -4.72
N ILE A 65 -0.20 17.65 -5.26
CA ILE A 65 -0.15 17.50 -6.72
C ILE A 65 -1.61 17.62 -7.19
N GLY A 66 -1.91 18.79 -7.77
CA GLY A 66 -3.25 19.35 -8.00
C GLY A 66 -4.21 18.48 -8.79
#